data_AF-A0A1E5KV58-F1
#
_entry.id   AF-A0A1E5KV58-F1
#
_cell.length_a   1.000
_cell.length_b   1.000
_cell.length_c   1.000
_cell.angle_alpha   90.00
_cell.angle_beta   90.00
_cell.angle_gamma   90.00
#
_symmetry.space_group_name_H-M   'P 1'
#
loop_
_entity.id
_entity.type
_entity.pdbx_description
1 polymer ?
#
loop_
_entity_poly.entity_id
_entity_poly.type
_entity_poly.pdbx_seq_one_letter_code
_entity_poly.pdbx_strand_id
1 'polypeptide(L)'
;MSEISYLEAKELTLEDYEDFIEDEGFSPSQAIAATFEDSVLMMKKSHKVYVSVMINLSILSLKENFIPDYLLERQENLSKLEGLNEEEQSAYNWDINALNQLLSNQNFEIDKDEEYRLRVNMLLG
;
A
#
# COMPACT_ATOMS: atom_id res chain seq x y z
N MET A 1 -3.58 13.49 -19.47
CA MET A 1 -2.70 12.68 -18.59
C MET A 1 -3.09 11.24 -18.81
N SER A 2 -2.15 10.36 -19.15
CA SER A 2 -2.42 8.92 -19.15
C SER A 2 -2.86 8.51 -17.75
N GLU A 3 -3.82 7.59 -17.68
CA GLU A 3 -4.25 7.01 -16.42
C GLU A 3 -3.11 6.11 -15.91
N ILE A 4 -2.63 6.37 -14.68
CA ILE A 4 -1.55 5.59 -14.05
C ILE A 4 -2.03 4.13 -13.94
N SER A 5 -1.23 3.22 -14.48
CA SER A 5 -1.47 1.77 -14.46
C SER A 5 -1.23 1.18 -13.06
N TYR A 6 -1.67 -0.07 -12.87
CA TYR A 6 -1.38 -0.79 -11.62
C TYR A 6 0.13 -0.94 -11.37
N LEU A 7 0.90 -1.21 -12.44
CA LEU A 7 2.35 -1.42 -12.40
C LEU A 7 3.09 -0.13 -12.09
N GLU A 8 2.77 0.97 -12.78
CA GLU A 8 3.38 2.27 -12.51
C GLU A 8 3.10 2.71 -11.07
N ALA A 9 1.88 2.50 -10.56
CA ALA A 9 1.56 2.80 -9.17
C ALA A 9 2.38 1.98 -8.17
N LYS A 10 2.65 0.70 -8.50
CA LYS A 10 3.49 -0.17 -7.68
C LYS A 10 4.93 0.31 -7.68
N GLU A 11 5.49 0.61 -8.84
CA GLU A 11 6.87 1.11 -8.99
C GLU A 11 7.05 2.39 -8.19
N LEU A 12 6.17 3.38 -8.37
CA LEU A 12 6.19 4.63 -7.61
C LEU A 12 6.10 4.39 -6.09
N THR A 13 5.23 3.48 -5.64
CA THR A 13 5.11 3.15 -4.20
C THR A 13 6.42 2.61 -3.63
N LEU A 14 7.14 1.79 -4.40
CA LEU A 14 8.40 1.20 -3.95
C LEU A 14 9.53 2.24 -3.97
N GLU A 15 9.63 3.03 -5.04
CA GLU A 15 10.59 4.12 -5.17
C GLU A 15 10.42 5.15 -4.05
N ASP A 16 9.20 5.65 -3.83
CA ASP A 16 8.92 6.64 -2.77
C ASP A 16 9.29 6.08 -1.38
N TYR A 17 8.97 4.82 -1.11
CA TYR A 17 9.31 4.17 0.17
C TYR A 17 10.83 4.06 0.37
N GLU A 18 11.56 3.67 -0.67
CA GLU A 18 13.02 3.57 -0.64
C GLU A 18 13.66 4.95 -0.45
N ASP A 19 13.17 5.97 -1.17
CA ASP A 19 13.63 7.36 -1.04
C ASP A 19 13.44 7.90 0.39
N PHE A 20 12.27 7.67 1.02
CA PHE A 20 12.05 8.09 2.41
C PHE A 20 13.02 7.41 3.39
N ILE A 21 13.41 6.16 3.14
CA ILE A 21 14.35 5.44 4.00
C ILE A 21 15.80 5.89 3.75
N GLU A 22 16.25 5.85 2.49
CA GLU A 22 17.65 6.04 2.14
C GLU A 22 18.06 7.51 2.14
N ASP A 23 17.20 8.39 1.62
CA ASP A 23 17.51 9.82 1.46
C ASP A 23 17.01 10.66 2.63
N GLU A 24 15.81 10.37 3.16
CA GLU A 24 15.25 11.14 4.29
C GLU A 24 15.55 10.52 5.67
N GLY A 25 16.05 9.29 5.72
CA GLY A 25 16.43 8.62 6.96
C GLY A 25 15.24 8.22 7.85
N PHE A 26 14.06 8.02 7.25
CA PHE A 26 12.87 7.62 7.99
C PHE A 26 13.00 6.18 8.49
N SER A 27 12.40 5.91 9.65
CA SER A 27 12.13 4.52 10.03
C SER A 27 11.09 3.90 9.09
N PRO A 28 11.02 2.56 8.98
CA PRO A 28 10.04 1.90 8.11
C PRO A 28 8.59 2.35 8.36
N SER A 29 8.15 2.53 9.62
CA SER A 29 6.78 2.99 9.89
C SER A 29 6.53 4.43 9.41
N GLN A 30 7.53 5.31 9.55
CA GLN A 30 7.45 6.68 9.05
C GLN A 30 7.43 6.71 7.52
N ALA A 31 8.25 5.88 6.86
CA ALA A 31 8.26 5.76 5.40
C ALA A 31 6.91 5.26 4.87
N ILE A 32 6.31 4.22 5.48
CA ILE A 32 4.96 3.74 5.10
C ILE A 32 3.91 4.86 5.18
N ALA A 33 3.90 5.64 6.27
CA ALA A 33 2.98 6.76 6.43
C ALA A 33 3.23 7.88 5.40
N ALA A 34 4.50 8.21 5.13
CA ALA A 34 4.88 9.25 4.19
C ALA A 34 4.52 8.87 2.74
N THR A 35 4.87 7.65 2.31
CA THR A 35 4.50 7.13 0.99
C THR A 35 2.99 7.07 0.81
N PHE A 36 2.25 6.65 1.85
CA PHE A 36 0.78 6.68 1.80
C PHE A 36 0.27 8.10 1.51
N GLU A 37 0.74 9.09 2.28
CA GLU A 37 0.30 10.48 2.15
C GLU A 37 0.62 11.08 0.78
N ASP A 38 1.81 10.82 0.24
CA ASP A 38 2.22 11.33 -1.07
C ASP A 38 1.35 10.73 -2.19
N SER A 39 0.97 9.46 -2.04
CA SER A 39 0.11 8.74 -2.98
C SER A 39 -1.38 9.13 -2.89
N VAL A 40 -1.85 9.88 -1.89
CA VAL A 40 -3.30 10.14 -1.67
C VAL A 40 -3.97 10.74 -2.90
N LEU A 41 -3.34 11.71 -3.55
CA LEU A 41 -3.94 12.42 -4.68
C LEU A 41 -4.13 11.52 -5.91
N MET A 42 -3.25 10.53 -6.13
CA MET A 42 -3.38 9.56 -7.22
C MET A 42 -4.35 8.44 -6.86
N MET A 43 -4.33 7.96 -5.61
CA MET A 43 -5.29 6.96 -5.10
C MET A 43 -6.73 7.42 -5.25
N LYS A 44 -7.03 8.70 -4.99
CA LYS A 44 -8.38 9.26 -5.17
C LYS A 44 -8.89 9.25 -6.62
N LYS A 45 -7.98 9.27 -7.59
CA LYS A 45 -8.32 9.41 -9.01
C LYS A 45 -8.52 8.06 -9.70
N SER A 46 -7.91 6.99 -9.17
CA SER A 46 -7.94 5.68 -9.80
C SER A 46 -8.03 4.58 -8.74
N HIS A 47 -9.08 3.76 -8.84
CA HIS A 47 -9.23 2.59 -7.98
C HIS A 47 -8.06 1.60 -8.18
N LYS A 48 -7.53 1.47 -9.41
CA LYS A 48 -6.35 0.62 -9.67
C LYS A 48 -5.13 1.08 -8.89
N VAL A 49 -4.89 2.39 -8.87
CA VAL A 49 -3.81 3.00 -8.11
C VAL A 49 -4.02 2.77 -6.62
N TYR A 50 -5.23 3.03 -6.12
CA TYR A 50 -5.58 2.76 -4.72
C TYR A 50 -5.28 1.31 -4.31
N VAL A 51 -5.76 0.33 -5.08
CA VAL A 51 -5.50 -1.09 -4.76
C VAL A 51 -4.00 -1.41 -4.80
N SER A 52 -3.27 -0.91 -5.81
CA SER A 52 -1.83 -1.14 -5.94
C SER A 52 -1.04 -0.59 -4.75
N VAL A 53 -1.26 0.67 -4.38
CA VAL A 53 -0.56 1.32 -3.26
C VAL A 53 -0.87 0.60 -1.95
N MET A 54 -2.15 0.30 -1.67
CA MET A 54 -2.54 -0.32 -0.40
C MET A 54 -1.93 -1.72 -0.22
N ILE A 55 -1.92 -2.54 -1.28
CA ILE A 55 -1.31 -3.87 -1.24
C ILE A 55 0.20 -3.76 -1.04
N ASN A 56 0.89 -2.92 -1.81
CA ASN A 56 2.34 -2.83 -1.76
C ASN A 56 2.83 -2.24 -0.43
N LEU A 57 2.18 -1.21 0.12
CA LEU A 57 2.49 -0.72 1.47
C LEU A 57 2.29 -1.79 2.54
N SER A 58 1.25 -2.62 2.42
CA SER A 58 1.03 -3.73 3.36
C SER A 58 2.13 -4.79 3.26
N ILE A 59 2.57 -5.10 2.03
CA ILE A 59 3.70 -6.03 1.82
C ILE A 59 4.98 -5.46 2.41
N LEU A 60 5.27 -4.17 2.20
CA LEU A 60 6.45 -3.50 2.73
C LEU A 60 6.45 -3.51 4.26
N SER A 61 5.34 -3.12 4.90
CA SER A 61 5.25 -3.13 6.36
C SER A 61 5.46 -4.55 6.91
N LEU A 62 4.81 -5.55 6.30
CA LEU A 62 4.87 -6.94 6.76
C LEU A 62 6.27 -7.54 6.64
N LYS A 63 7.06 -7.14 5.64
CA LYS A 63 8.49 -7.53 5.52
C LYS A 63 9.33 -7.00 6.68
N GLU A 64 8.94 -5.87 7.24
CA GLU A 64 9.56 -5.25 8.42
C GLU A 64 8.94 -5.75 9.74
N ASN A 65 8.12 -6.82 9.69
CA ASN A 65 7.45 -7.46 10.82
C ASN A 65 6.42 -6.57 11.54
N PHE A 66 5.79 -5.61 10.84
CA PHE A 66 4.66 -4.86 11.38
C PHE A 66 3.55 -4.64 10.34
N ILE A 67 2.36 -4.25 10.77
CA ILE A 67 1.34 -3.70 9.88
C ILE A 67 0.56 -2.59 10.60
N PRO A 68 0.47 -1.39 10.02
CA PRO A 68 -0.44 -0.37 10.50
C PRO A 68 -1.89 -0.85 10.51
N ASP A 69 -2.62 -0.53 11.57
CA ASP A 69 -4.02 -0.94 11.74
C ASP A 69 -4.93 -0.45 10.59
N TYR A 70 -4.68 0.75 10.07
CA TYR A 70 -5.40 1.30 8.92
C TYR A 70 -5.14 0.51 7.64
N LEU A 71 -3.94 -0.04 7.42
CA LEU A 71 -3.67 -0.88 6.26
C LEU A 71 -4.42 -2.19 6.40
N LEU A 72 -4.32 -2.83 7.57
CA LEU A 72 -4.99 -4.09 7.86
C LEU A 72 -6.53 -4.00 7.68
N GLU A 73 -7.17 -2.97 8.24
CA GLU A 73 -8.61 -2.73 8.09
C GLU A 73 -9.02 -2.56 6.62
N ARG A 74 -8.20 -1.86 5.83
CA ARG A 74 -8.51 -1.62 4.43
C ARG A 74 -8.33 -2.85 3.57
N GLN A 75 -7.38 -3.73 3.89
CA GLN A 75 -7.21 -5.01 3.17
C GLN A 75 -8.49 -5.86 3.24
N GLU A 76 -9.19 -5.87 4.37
CA GLU A 76 -10.46 -6.60 4.52
C GLU A 76 -11.57 -6.08 3.59
N ASN A 77 -11.46 -4.82 3.16
CA ASN A 77 -12.46 -4.11 2.38
C ASN A 77 -12.04 -3.88 0.91
N LEU A 78 -10.87 -4.35 0.49
CA LEU A 78 -10.41 -4.20 -0.89
C LEU A 78 -11.27 -5.07 -1.82
N SER A 79 -12.06 -4.41 -2.66
CA SER A 79 -12.76 -5.07 -3.76
C SER A 79 -11.77 -5.64 -4.76
N LYS A 80 -12.12 -6.79 -5.34
CA LYS A 80 -11.34 -7.39 -6.42
C LYS A 80 -11.19 -6.39 -7.57
N LEU A 81 -9.95 -6.23 -8.05
CA LEU A 81 -9.67 -5.33 -9.16
C LEU A 81 -10.10 -5.96 -10.49
N GLU A 82 -10.79 -5.19 -11.33
CA GLU A 82 -11.23 -5.58 -12.67
C GLU A 82 -10.65 -4.63 -13.73
N GLY A 83 -10.68 -5.06 -15.00
CA GLY A 83 -10.23 -4.23 -16.12
C GLY A 83 -8.71 -4.03 -16.21
N LEU A 84 -7.94 -4.92 -15.60
CA LEU A 84 -6.49 -4.99 -15.77
C LEU A 84 -6.13 -5.64 -17.11
N ASN A 85 -5.05 -5.20 -17.73
CA ASN A 85 -4.44 -5.93 -18.84
C ASN A 85 -3.76 -7.23 -18.32
N GLU A 86 -3.29 -8.10 -19.22
CA GLU A 86 -2.70 -9.41 -18.84
C GLU A 86 -1.48 -9.29 -17.91
N GLU A 87 -0.65 -8.26 -18.12
CA GLU A 87 0.56 -8.00 -17.35
C GLU A 87 0.19 -7.49 -15.94
N GLU A 88 -0.67 -6.48 -15.87
CA GLU A 88 -1.22 -5.94 -14.63
C GLU A 88 -1.94 -7.02 -13.81
N GLN A 89 -2.72 -7.88 -14.48
CA GLN A 89 -3.45 -8.97 -13.83
C GLN A 89 -2.49 -9.99 -13.22
N SER A 90 -1.39 -10.29 -13.91
CA SER A 90 -0.36 -11.21 -13.42
C SER A 90 0.35 -10.64 -12.20
N ALA A 91 0.71 -9.35 -12.24
CA ALA A 91 1.33 -8.66 -11.12
C ALA A 91 0.40 -8.58 -9.90
N TYR A 92 -0.86 -8.15 -10.09
CA TYR A 92 -1.86 -8.12 -9.04
C TYR A 92 -2.06 -9.48 -8.36
N ASN A 93 -2.15 -10.55 -9.15
CA ASN A 93 -2.29 -11.90 -8.60
C ASN A 93 -1.07 -12.32 -7.78
N TRP A 94 0.14 -11.95 -8.23
CA TRP A 94 1.37 -12.23 -7.49
C TRP A 94 1.39 -11.45 -6.18
N ASP A 95 1.05 -10.16 -6.19
CA ASP A 95 1.05 -9.29 -5.02
C ASP A 95 0.03 -9.76 -3.97
N ILE A 96 -1.20 -10.09 -4.38
CA ILE A 96 -2.22 -10.65 -3.47
C ILE A 96 -1.75 -11.97 -2.86
N ASN A 97 -1.13 -12.85 -3.63
CA ASN A 97 -0.62 -14.11 -3.11
C ASN A 97 0.51 -13.87 -2.09
N ALA A 98 1.43 -12.96 -2.38
CA ALA A 98 2.51 -12.59 -1.48
C ALA A 98 1.97 -11.98 -0.17
N LEU A 99 1.02 -11.04 -0.27
CA LEU A 99 0.35 -10.44 0.88
C LEU A 99 -0.35 -11.50 1.75
N ASN A 100 -1.14 -12.38 1.14
CA ASN A 100 -1.86 -13.43 1.87
C ASN A 100 -0.91 -14.39 2.58
N GLN A 101 0.23 -14.73 1.95
CA GLN A 101 1.26 -15.55 2.58
C GLN A 101 1.85 -14.85 3.82
N LEU A 102 2.22 -13.57 3.70
CA LEU A 102 2.77 -12.78 4.80
C LEU A 102 1.77 -12.64 5.96
N LEU A 103 0.50 -12.35 5.66
CA LEU A 103 -0.57 -12.27 6.66
C LEU A 103 -0.80 -13.62 7.36
N SER A 104 -0.76 -14.73 6.61
CA SER A 104 -0.99 -16.07 7.16
C SER A 104 0.10 -16.54 8.11
N ASN A 105 1.33 -16.03 7.96
CA ASN A 105 2.45 -16.37 8.83
C ASN A 105 2.29 -15.77 10.24
N GLN A 106 1.44 -14.74 10.40
CA GLN A 106 1.14 -14.05 11.68
C GLN A 106 2.39 -13.63 12.48
N ASN A 107 3.51 -13.44 11.80
CA ASN A 107 4.78 -13.03 12.39
C ASN A 107 4.98 -11.52 12.23
N PHE A 108 4.05 -10.74 12.76
CA PHE A 108 4.11 -9.29 12.72
C PHE A 108 3.36 -8.68 13.91
N GLU A 109 3.73 -7.46 14.28
CA GLU A 109 3.00 -6.65 15.25
C GLU A 109 2.00 -5.73 14.54
N ILE A 110 0.85 -5.47 15.17
CA ILE A 110 -0.10 -4.48 14.67
C ILE A 110 0.28 -3.13 15.28
N ASP A 111 0.69 -2.20 14.42
CA ASP A 111 0.97 -0.82 14.80
C ASP A 111 -0.35 -0.04 14.86
N LYS A 112 -0.78 0.32 16.07
CA LYS A 112 -2.09 0.93 16.32
C LYS A 112 -1.93 2.43 16.53
N ASP A 113 -2.48 3.19 15.60
CA ASP A 113 -2.56 4.65 15.70
C ASP A 113 -3.97 5.12 15.33
N GLU A 114 -4.83 5.29 16.34
CA GLU A 114 -6.22 5.69 16.11
C GLU A 114 -6.33 7.07 15.48
N GLU A 115 -5.43 8.00 15.80
CA GLU A 115 -5.44 9.35 15.26
C GLU A 115 -5.04 9.33 13.78
N TYR A 116 -3.98 8.60 13.45
CA TYR A 116 -3.56 8.44 12.06
C TYR A 116 -4.59 7.67 11.23
N ARG A 117 -5.21 6.63 11.78
CA ARG A 117 -6.32 5.93 11.12
C ARG A 117 -7.48 6.86 10.79
N LEU A 118 -7.86 7.77 11.69
CA LEU A 118 -8.86 8.80 11.41
C LEU A 118 -8.40 9.75 10.31
N ARG A 119 -7.12 10.15 10.31
CA ARG A 119 -6.54 10.98 9.26
C ARG A 119 -6.59 10.30 7.90
N VAL A 120 -6.27 9.01 7.80
CA VAL A 120 -6.38 8.20 6.58
C VAL A 120 -7.80 8.25 6.02
N ASN A 121 -8.81 8.13 6.88
CA ASN A 121 -10.21 8.23 6.47
C ASN A 121 -10.55 9.64 5.91
N MET A 122 -10.09 10.70 6.56
CA MET A 122 -10.26 12.07 6.05
C MET A 122 -9.51 12.30 4.73
N LEU A 123 -8.32 11.72 4.62
CA LEU A 123 -7.46 11.86 3.46
C LEU A 123 -8.05 11.16 2.25
N LEU A 124 -8.67 9.98 2.37
CA LEU A 124 -9.25 9.26 1.23
C LEU A 124 -10.68 9.71 0.89
N GLY A 125 -11.42 10.27 1.85
CA GLY A 125 -12.82 10.71 1.68
C GLY A 125 -13.80 9.55 1.77
#